data_AF-A0A834VGQ1-F1
#
_entry.id   AF-A0A834VGQ1-F1
#
_cell.length_a   1.000
_cell.length_b   1.000
_cell.length_c   1.000
_cell.angle_alpha   90.00
_cell.angle_beta   90.00
_cell.angle_gamma   90.00
#
_symmetry.space_group_name_H-M   'P 1'
#
loop_
_entity.id
_entity.type
_entity.pdbx_description
1 polymer ?
#
loop_
_entity_poly.entity_id
_entity_poly.type
_entity_poly.pdbx_seq_one_letter_code
_entity_poly.pdbx_strand_id
1 'polypeptide(L)'
;MSIATSRDSNTSKISSTSDLNQETDQTQPLCSSSELNVNFLPQIYDIIRCLEKEAQESTAPKSLILGREQPIDYAAKMLKLKESFEKIRNQLANVPGSTFTRDQQLQTIKSLTQQLVMKQKLLAKYKNSSLFDNINLKTEN
;
A
#
# COMPACT_ATOMS: atom_id res chain seq x y z
N MET A 1 -28.37 -60.18 40.30
CA MET A 1 -27.37 -60.10 39.21
C MET A 1 -27.85 -59.04 38.21
N SER A 2 -26.90 -58.31 37.61
CA SER A 2 -27.07 -57.30 36.54
C SER A 2 -27.21 -55.84 36.97
N ILE A 3 -26.05 -55.27 37.27
CA ILE A 3 -25.70 -53.87 37.02
C ILE A 3 -25.58 -53.64 35.51
N ALA A 4 -26.16 -52.57 35.00
CA ALA A 4 -25.92 -52.07 33.65
C ALA A 4 -25.44 -50.62 33.73
N THR A 5 -24.36 -50.36 33.00
CA THR A 5 -23.52 -49.17 32.97
C THR A 5 -23.94 -48.21 31.84
N SER A 6 -23.34 -47.01 31.87
CA SER A 6 -23.09 -46.14 30.69
C SER A 6 -24.29 -45.27 30.24
N ARG A 7 -24.14 -44.02 29.78
CA ARG A 7 -22.97 -43.30 29.24
C ARG A 7 -23.34 -41.81 29.11
N ASP A 8 -22.50 -40.90 29.63
CA ASP A 8 -22.62 -39.47 29.37
C ASP A 8 -22.34 -39.13 27.90
N SER A 9 -23.11 -38.20 27.33
CA SER A 9 -22.85 -37.61 26.01
C SER A 9 -23.32 -36.15 26.01
N ASN A 10 -22.56 -35.28 26.65
CA ASN A 10 -22.73 -33.83 26.50
C ASN A 10 -21.76 -33.32 25.43
N THR A 11 -22.17 -33.39 24.17
CA THR A 11 -21.46 -32.81 23.03
C THR A 11 -21.93 -31.37 22.85
N SER A 12 -21.31 -30.44 23.58
CA SER A 12 -21.50 -29.02 23.31
C SER A 12 -20.75 -28.63 22.04
N LYS A 13 -21.56 -28.36 21.01
CA LYS A 13 -21.22 -27.75 19.72
C LYS A 13 -20.22 -26.61 19.88
N ILE A 14 -19.01 -26.81 19.34
CA ILE A 14 -18.09 -25.72 19.05
C ILE A 14 -18.41 -25.28 17.63
N SER A 15 -19.15 -24.18 17.53
CA SER A 15 -19.46 -23.53 16.26
C SER A 15 -18.17 -23.10 15.57
N SER A 16 -18.10 -23.41 14.28
CA SER A 16 -17.10 -22.96 13.33
C SER A 16 -16.92 -21.45 13.39
N THR A 17 -15.71 -21.00 13.75
CA THR A 17 -15.21 -19.66 13.40
C THR A 17 -14.14 -19.84 12.33
N SER A 18 -14.59 -20.11 11.12
CA SER A 18 -13.92 -19.65 9.91
C SER A 18 -14.09 -18.14 9.86
N ASP A 19 -13.00 -17.37 9.85
CA ASP A 19 -12.84 -16.20 8.98
C ASP A 19 -11.42 -15.59 9.07
N LEU A 20 -10.74 -15.68 7.92
CA LEU A 20 -9.81 -14.69 7.35
C LEU A 20 -8.43 -14.50 8.02
N ASN A 21 -7.56 -15.51 7.87
CA ASN A 21 -6.13 -15.26 7.62
C ASN A 21 -5.93 -15.05 6.11
N GLN A 22 -5.97 -13.80 5.66
CA GLN A 22 -5.32 -13.42 4.41
C GLN A 22 -3.89 -12.97 4.75
N GLU A 23 -2.97 -13.92 4.69
CA GLU A 23 -1.57 -13.60 4.35
C GLU A 23 -1.58 -13.05 2.93
N THR A 24 -1.59 -11.74 2.77
CA THR A 24 -1.15 -11.12 1.52
C THR A 24 0.37 -11.06 1.54
N ASP A 25 0.99 -12.20 1.24
CA ASP A 25 2.34 -12.24 0.71
C ASP A 25 2.28 -11.73 -0.74
N GLN A 26 2.30 -10.40 -0.89
CA GLN A 26 2.51 -9.74 -2.17
C GLN A 26 3.87 -9.04 -2.10
N THR A 27 4.92 -9.77 -2.43
CA THR A 27 6.22 -9.22 -2.84
C THR A 27 6.05 -8.57 -4.23
N GLN A 28 5.30 -7.48 -4.29
CA GLN A 28 5.29 -6.57 -5.44
C GLN A 28 6.49 -5.62 -5.32
N PRO A 29 7.12 -5.22 -6.44
CA PRO A 29 8.24 -4.28 -6.41
C PRO A 29 7.82 -2.98 -5.72
N LEU A 30 8.47 -2.69 -4.59
CA LEU A 30 8.12 -1.61 -3.68
C LEU A 30 8.61 -0.27 -4.26
N CYS A 31 7.74 0.47 -4.96
CA CYS A 31 8.08 1.83 -5.36
C CYS A 31 7.94 2.75 -4.14
N SER A 32 9.06 3.31 -3.66
CA SER A 32 9.02 4.24 -2.53
C SER A 32 8.48 5.60 -2.98
N SER A 33 7.72 6.29 -2.11
CA SER A 33 7.18 7.62 -2.43
C SER A 33 8.29 8.64 -2.78
N SER A 34 9.52 8.43 -2.31
CA SER A 34 10.70 9.24 -2.58
C SER A 34 11.29 9.07 -3.99
N GLU A 35 10.93 8.01 -4.71
CA GLU A 35 11.40 7.76 -6.07
C GLU A 35 10.52 8.44 -7.14
N LEU A 36 9.37 8.97 -6.75
CA LEU A 36 8.46 9.68 -7.65
C LEU A 36 9.03 11.05 -8.02
N ASN A 37 9.33 11.24 -9.31
CA ASN A 37 9.78 12.54 -9.81
C ASN A 37 8.58 13.48 -10.03
N VAL A 38 8.15 14.21 -9.01
CA VAL A 38 7.00 15.14 -9.09
C VAL A 38 7.37 16.56 -9.56
N ASN A 39 8.59 16.76 -10.07
CA ASN A 39 9.12 18.08 -10.39
C ASN A 39 8.83 18.49 -11.84
N PHE A 40 7.57 18.83 -12.12
CA PHE A 40 7.14 19.24 -13.47
C PHE A 40 7.39 20.73 -13.78
N LEU A 41 7.67 21.54 -12.77
CA LEU A 41 7.74 22.99 -12.90
C LEU A 41 8.76 23.46 -13.97
N PRO A 42 9.96 22.87 -14.09
CA PRO A 42 10.89 23.23 -15.17
C PRO A 42 10.32 22.95 -16.56
N GLN A 43 9.64 21.82 -16.76
CA GLN A 43 9.03 21.46 -18.04
C GLN A 43 7.84 22.37 -18.38
N ILE A 44 7.02 22.71 -17.39
CA ILE A 44 5.90 23.65 -17.54
C ILE A 44 6.43 25.04 -17.89
N TYR A 45 7.49 25.49 -17.21
CA TYR A 45 8.14 26.76 -17.48
C TYR A 45 8.70 26.86 -18.90
N ASP A 46 9.37 25.80 -19.37
CA ASP A 46 9.88 25.76 -20.74
C ASP A 46 8.77 25.86 -21.79
N ILE A 47 7.62 25.22 -21.53
CA ILE A 47 6.43 25.30 -22.40
C ILE A 47 5.87 26.73 -22.43
N ILE A 48 5.68 27.34 -21.24
CA ILE A 48 5.18 28.72 -21.13
C ILE A 48 6.12 29.69 -21.84
N ARG A 49 7.43 29.56 -21.63
CA ARG A 49 8.44 30.40 -22.29
C ARG A 49 8.45 30.23 -23.81
N CYS A 50 8.20 29.03 -24.33
CA CYS A 50 8.02 28.80 -25.76
C CYS A 50 6.78 29.53 -26.31
N LEU A 51 5.67 29.49 -25.59
CA LEU A 51 4.43 30.19 -25.96
C LEU A 51 4.58 31.71 -25.89
N GLU A 52 5.25 32.22 -24.86
CA GLU A 52 5.51 33.66 -24.70
C GLU A 52 6.39 34.21 -25.81
N LYS A 53 7.41 33.48 -26.25
CA LYS A 53 8.25 33.86 -27.40
C LYS A 53 7.46 33.92 -28.71
N GLU A 54 6.54 32.97 -28.94
CA GLU A 54 5.67 32.96 -30.12
C GLU A 54 4.75 34.18 -30.18
N ALA A 55 4.17 34.56 -29.04
CA ALA A 55 3.29 35.72 -28.92
C ALA A 55 4.01 37.05 -29.23
N GLN A 56 5.33 37.11 -29.05
CA GLN A 56 6.14 38.32 -29.26
C GLN A 56 6.76 38.41 -30.67
N GLU A 57 7.03 37.27 -31.33
CA GLU A 57 7.62 37.22 -32.69
C GLU A 57 6.57 37.45 -33.81
N SER A 58 5.28 37.23 -33.53
CA SER A 58 4.22 37.32 -34.55
C SER A 58 3.66 38.75 -34.71
N THR A 59 4.04 39.43 -35.79
CA THR A 59 3.46 40.72 -36.22
C THR A 59 2.05 40.60 -36.84
N ALA A 60 1.40 39.43 -36.77
CA ALA A 60 0.06 39.21 -37.33
C ALA A 60 -0.93 38.72 -36.25
N PRO A 61 -2.02 39.47 -35.96
CA PRO A 61 -2.92 39.21 -34.82
C PRO A 61 -3.88 38.03 -35.01
N LYS A 62 -3.57 37.04 -35.87
CA LYS A 62 -4.53 35.98 -36.28
C LYS A 62 -4.00 34.54 -36.27
N SER A 63 -2.74 34.29 -35.90
CA SER A 63 -2.27 32.90 -35.69
C SER A 63 -2.60 32.34 -34.30
N LEU A 64 -3.17 33.16 -33.42
CA LEU A 64 -2.95 33.02 -31.98
C LEU A 64 -3.81 31.99 -31.25
N ILE A 65 -4.86 31.38 -31.83
CA ILE A 65 -5.76 30.54 -31.01
C ILE A 65 -6.19 29.18 -31.59
N LEU A 66 -6.26 28.92 -32.91
CA LEU A 66 -6.94 27.66 -33.33
C LEU A 66 -6.66 27.05 -34.72
N GLY A 67 -5.51 27.22 -35.39
CA GLY A 67 -5.47 26.57 -36.73
C GLY A 67 -4.26 26.58 -37.64
N ARG A 68 -3.03 26.79 -37.19
CA ARG A 68 -1.89 26.51 -38.08
C ARG A 68 -0.66 26.11 -37.31
N GLU A 69 -0.14 24.93 -37.66
CA GLU A 69 1.21 24.42 -37.38
C GLU A 69 1.77 24.86 -36.02
N GLN A 70 1.34 24.17 -34.95
CA GLN A 70 2.02 24.30 -33.67
C GLN A 70 3.52 24.05 -33.87
N PRO A 71 4.42 24.90 -33.36
CA PRO A 71 5.85 24.69 -33.51
C PRO A 71 6.19 23.28 -33.05
N ILE A 72 6.92 22.53 -33.88
CA ILE A 72 7.35 21.15 -33.58
C ILE A 72 7.91 21.05 -32.15
N ASP A 73 8.61 22.10 -31.69
CA ASP A 73 9.21 22.18 -30.37
C ASP A 73 8.18 22.32 -29.22
N TYR A 74 7.08 23.06 -29.41
CA TYR A 74 5.98 23.14 -28.42
C TYR A 74 5.27 21.79 -28.30
N ALA A 75 4.88 21.20 -29.44
CA ALA A 75 4.20 19.91 -29.46
C ALA A 75 5.07 18.81 -28.82
N ALA A 76 6.38 18.81 -29.09
CA ALA A 76 7.33 17.89 -28.49
C ALA A 76 7.47 18.10 -26.96
N LYS A 77 7.58 19.34 -26.48
CA LYS A 77 7.65 19.64 -25.04
C LYS A 77 6.37 19.25 -24.30
N MET A 78 5.21 19.51 -24.91
CA MET A 78 3.91 19.11 -24.37
C MET A 78 3.77 17.59 -24.30
N LEU A 79 4.20 16.87 -25.34
CA LEU A 79 4.20 15.41 -25.36
C LEU A 79 5.09 14.84 -24.25
N LYS A 80 6.31 15.37 -24.08
CA LYS A 80 7.24 14.97 -23.02
C LYS A 80 6.67 15.19 -21.62
N LEU A 81 5.95 16.30 -21.41
CA LEU A 81 5.25 16.55 -20.14
C LEU A 81 4.13 15.53 -19.89
N LYS A 82 3.33 15.22 -20.93
CA LYS A 82 2.30 14.16 -20.85
C LYS A 82 2.88 12.79 -20.52
N GLU A 83 3.96 12.40 -21.18
CA GLU A 83 4.67 11.14 -20.90
C GLU A 83 5.19 11.10 -19.45
N SER A 84 5.68 12.22 -18.93
CA SER A 84 6.11 12.32 -17.53
C SER A 84 4.95 12.07 -16.57
N PHE A 85 3.77 12.66 -16.82
CA PHE A 85 2.58 12.41 -16.03
C PHE A 85 2.13 10.95 -16.08
N GLU A 86 2.11 10.34 -17.27
CA GLU A 86 1.75 8.93 -17.42
C GLU A 86 2.74 8.01 -16.69
N LYS A 87 4.04 8.30 -16.78
CA LYS A 87 5.07 7.56 -16.05
C LYS A 87 4.81 7.59 -14.54
N ILE A 88 4.47 8.76 -13.99
CA ILE A 88 4.21 8.90 -12.56
C ILE A 88 2.89 8.28 -12.16
N ARG A 89 1.85 8.36 -13.01
CA ARG A 89 0.58 7.68 -12.78
C ARG A 89 0.78 6.16 -12.67
N ASN A 90 1.60 5.59 -13.55
CA ASN A 90 1.97 4.17 -13.51
C ASN A 90 2.81 3.82 -12.28
N GLN A 91 3.76 4.68 -11.89
CA GLN A 91 4.57 4.46 -10.67
C GLN A 91 3.75 4.59 -9.38
N LEU A 92 2.82 5.55 -9.34
CA LEU A 92 1.95 5.81 -8.18
C LEU A 92 1.02 4.63 -7.91
N ALA A 93 0.51 3.95 -8.95
CA ALA A 93 -0.27 2.74 -8.80
C ALA A 93 0.51 1.59 -8.13
N ASN A 94 1.84 1.60 -8.28
CA ASN A 94 2.74 0.62 -7.66
C ASN A 94 3.21 1.04 -6.25
N VAL A 95 2.80 2.21 -5.75
CA VAL A 95 3.14 2.63 -4.39
C VAL A 95 2.28 1.83 -3.40
N PRO A 96 2.89 1.16 -2.40
CA PRO A 96 2.16 0.41 -1.38
C PRO A 96 1.18 1.30 -0.64
N GLY A 97 -0.02 0.81 -0.40
CA GLY A 97 -1.05 1.58 0.28
C GLY A 97 -1.84 2.52 -0.63
N SER A 98 -1.43 2.75 -1.89
CA SER A 98 -2.13 3.68 -2.81
C SER A 98 -3.57 3.29 -3.12
N THR A 99 -3.90 2.00 -3.05
CA THR A 99 -5.24 1.44 -3.27
C THR A 99 -6.17 1.57 -2.06
N PHE A 100 -5.63 1.97 -0.90
CA PHE A 100 -6.39 2.05 0.34
C PHE A 100 -6.75 3.50 0.65
N THR A 101 -7.96 3.69 1.17
CA THR A 101 -8.33 4.98 1.74
C THR A 101 -7.55 5.25 3.03
N ARG A 102 -7.44 6.52 3.43
CA ARG A 102 -6.79 6.91 4.69
C ARG A 102 -7.35 6.12 5.88
N ASP A 103 -8.67 5.96 5.95
CA ASP A 103 -9.32 5.28 7.08
C ASP A 103 -9.02 3.79 7.09
N GLN A 104 -8.97 3.15 5.92
CA GLN A 104 -8.55 1.75 5.79
C GLN A 104 -7.09 1.56 6.23
N GLN A 105 -6.18 2.45 5.79
CA GLN A 105 -4.79 2.40 6.22
C GLN A 105 -4.67 2.54 7.75
N LEU A 106 -5.40 3.48 8.35
CA LEU A 106 -5.45 3.67 9.81
C LEU A 106 -5.99 2.45 10.54
N GLN A 107 -7.06 1.82 10.03
CA GLN A 107 -7.61 0.60 10.60
C GLN A 107 -6.61 -0.56 10.55
N THR A 108 -5.89 -0.72 9.45
CA THR A 108 -4.83 -1.72 9.30
C THR A 108 -3.73 -1.51 10.34
N ILE A 109 -3.27 -0.27 10.54
CA ILE A 109 -2.27 0.06 11.58
C ILE A 109 -2.76 -0.33 12.98
N LYS A 110 -4.02 -0.02 13.31
CA LYS A 110 -4.62 -0.38 14.60
C LYS A 110 -4.66 -1.91 14.79
N SER A 111 -5.11 -2.63 13.76
CA SER A 111 -5.18 -4.10 13.79
C SER A 111 -3.79 -4.73 13.96
N LEU A 112 -2.80 -4.30 13.17
CA LEU A 112 -1.42 -4.79 13.27
C LEU A 112 -0.82 -4.54 14.66
N THR A 113 -1.08 -3.36 15.24
CA THR A 113 -0.66 -3.05 16.61
C THR A 113 -1.27 -4.01 17.63
N GLN A 114 -2.58 -4.28 17.53
CA GLN A 114 -3.27 -5.22 18.41
C GLN A 114 -2.71 -6.64 18.26
N GLN A 115 -2.48 -7.10 17.02
CA GLN A 115 -1.89 -8.40 16.74
C GLN A 115 -0.49 -8.54 17.35
N LEU A 116 0.35 -7.51 17.23
CA LEU A 116 1.69 -7.49 17.82
C LEU A 116 1.61 -7.65 19.35
N VAL A 117 0.75 -6.87 20.01
CA VAL A 117 0.54 -6.96 21.47
C VAL A 117 0.08 -8.36 21.87
N MET A 118 -0.86 -8.95 21.12
CA MET A 118 -1.36 -10.30 21.40
C MET A 118 -0.27 -11.36 21.21
N LYS A 119 0.50 -11.28 20.11
CA LYS A 119 1.63 -12.17 19.85
C LYS A 119 2.70 -12.04 20.93
N GLN A 120 3.03 -10.84 21.38
CA GLN A 120 3.97 -10.61 22.47
C GLN A 120 3.48 -11.21 23.80
N LYS A 121 2.19 -11.03 24.15
CA LYS A 121 1.58 -11.66 25.33
C LYS A 121 1.65 -13.18 25.26
N LEU A 122 1.39 -13.76 24.08
CA LEU A 122 1.46 -15.19 23.88
C LEU A 122 2.89 -15.72 24.06
N LEU A 123 3.87 -15.07 23.43
CA LEU A 123 5.29 -15.41 23.60
C LEU A 123 5.72 -15.29 25.07
N ALA A 124 5.26 -14.25 25.78
CA ALA A 124 5.52 -14.10 27.22
C ALA A 124 4.92 -15.24 28.03
N LYS A 125 3.69 -15.68 27.72
CA LYS A 125 3.08 -16.86 28.36
C LYS A 125 3.90 -18.12 28.12
N TYR A 126 4.32 -18.39 26.89
CA TYR A 126 5.16 -19.56 26.60
C TYR A 126 6.52 -19.47 27.28
N LYS A 127 7.16 -18.30 27.30
CA LYS A 127 8.41 -18.09 28.03
C LYS A 127 8.23 -18.34 29.54
N ASN A 128 7.12 -17.89 30.11
CA ASN A 128 6.82 -18.04 31.53
C ASN A 128 6.21 -19.41 31.88
N SER A 129 5.76 -20.21 30.91
CA SER A 129 5.23 -21.57 31.14
C SER A 129 6.31 -22.62 30.89
N SER A 130 7.08 -22.48 29.80
CA SER A 130 8.16 -23.42 29.45
C SER A 130 9.34 -23.35 30.42
N LEU A 131 9.54 -22.21 31.09
CA LEU A 131 10.55 -22.10 32.13
C LEU A 131 10.17 -22.93 33.37
N PHE A 132 8.88 -23.05 33.72
CA PHE A 132 8.45 -23.81 34.89
C PHE A 132 8.42 -25.32 34.63
N ASP A 133 8.05 -25.75 33.42
CA ASP A 133 8.10 -27.19 33.06
C ASP A 133 9.54 -27.73 33.08
N ASN A 134 10.54 -26.94 32.69
CA ASN A 134 11.94 -27.37 32.71
C ASN A 134 12.62 -27.32 34.10
N ILE A 135 12.02 -26.64 35.08
CA ILE A 135 12.55 -26.60 36.46
C ILE A 135 11.97 -27.76 37.28
N ASN A 136 10.70 -28.14 37.04
CA ASN A 136 10.04 -29.19 37.80
C ASN A 136 10.48 -30.62 37.42
N LEU A 137 11.02 -30.83 36.21
CA LEU A 137 11.62 -32.12 35.82
C LEU A 137 13.04 -32.37 36.35
N LYS A 138 13.72 -31.35 36.90
CA LYS A 138 15.08 -31.50 37.46
C LYS A 138 15.10 -31.69 38.99
N THR A 139 13.95 -31.65 39.63
CA THR A 139 13.80 -31.80 41.10
C THR A 139 13.22 -33.15 41.53
N GLU A 140 12.99 -34.08 40.60
CA GLU A 140 12.47 -35.43 40.88
C GLU A 140 13.38 -36.53 40.28
N ASN A 141 14.67 -36.52 40.67
CA ASN A 141 15.58 -37.68 40.61
C ASN A 141 16.72 -37.53 41.63
#